data_AF-D8EXQ4-F1
#
_entry.id   AF-D8EXQ4-F1
#
_cell.length_a   1.000
_cell.length_b   1.000
_cell.length_c   1.000
_cell.angle_alpha   90.00
_cell.angle_beta   90.00
_cell.angle_gamma   90.00
#
_symmetry.space_group_name_H-M   'P 1'
#
loop_
_entity.id
_entity.type
_entity.pdbx_description
1 polymer ?
#
loop_
_entity_poly.entity_id
_entity_poly.type
_entity_poly.pdbx_seq_one_letter_code
_entity_poly.pdbx_strand_id
1 'polypeptide(L)'
;MEAIDGRFNKLVALREAIEREKKRFEEVNKPFSKAIDQLGTWRNEWLAEKQKWNHWQSVLLGEGDLAQLQPTFAKANDTIDKALRIVVSKLNAMLAAQERAGIIQTKIIALSTELETLILASRSDIRINISPPMFSLQYFSQFSNELWSALKKGLTEIQWPDSRFIEQHRLNVLLHVLLSLFVIFIVYRNRRMLNESKRWRVLAARPISMGFLFSTLALAWFYEHRIYQDVWGLTITVAAGVSYARIIGALNPAAWKVKFTYGLVIVLLATNLLQVIRLPMPLFRLYTVLTALAGLVFCWRWAGESFGEKDGCFYRLPLRAGAFFLAFIIVAEIWGKQGMAEFLFMCLIRSTALVLGFMFFVYMTRGFLEWLFRHSSLQRVAFFQKNTDTIIRRVTIFMDTACCRSHYPTGYCPQ
;
A
#
# COMPACT_ATOMS: atom_id res chain seq x y z
N MET A 1 -10.93 -9.75 1.38
CA MET A 1 -9.47 -9.61 1.62
C MET A 1 -8.93 -8.19 1.78
N GLU A 2 -9.39 -7.18 1.03
CA GLU A 2 -8.74 -5.85 1.03
C GLU A 2 -8.95 -5.02 2.31
N ALA A 3 -10.03 -5.31 3.04
CA ALA A 3 -10.21 -4.82 4.41
C ALA A 3 -9.24 -5.49 5.40
N ILE A 4 -8.76 -6.72 5.12
CA ILE A 4 -7.80 -7.46 5.96
C ILE A 4 -6.37 -6.98 5.67
N ASP A 5 -6.02 -6.77 4.40
CA ASP A 5 -4.73 -6.19 3.99
C ASP A 5 -4.62 -4.70 4.41
N GLY A 6 -5.70 -3.94 4.24
CA GLY A 6 -5.81 -2.58 4.77
C GLY A 6 -5.81 -2.51 6.29
N ARG A 7 -6.44 -3.47 6.99
CA ARG A 7 -6.38 -3.57 8.46
C ARG A 7 -4.97 -3.91 8.92
N PHE A 8 -4.31 -4.89 8.29
CA PHE A 8 -2.94 -5.26 8.60
C PHE A 8 -1.99 -4.09 8.41
N ASN A 9 -2.06 -3.40 7.27
CA ASN A 9 -1.23 -2.22 7.01
C ASN A 9 -1.52 -1.07 7.99
N LYS A 10 -2.79 -0.87 8.39
CA LYS A 10 -3.15 0.09 9.45
C LYS A 10 -2.59 -0.30 10.82
N LEU A 11 -2.61 -1.60 11.18
CA LEU A 11 -2.05 -2.10 12.43
C LEU A 11 -0.52 -1.96 12.46
N VAL A 12 0.15 -2.21 11.32
CA VAL A 12 1.60 -1.99 11.18
C VAL A 12 1.94 -0.50 11.26
N ALA A 13 1.19 0.37 10.60
CA ALA A 13 1.39 1.82 10.71
C ALA A 13 1.16 2.34 12.14
N LEU A 14 0.16 1.78 12.86
CA LEU A 14 -0.11 2.08 14.26
C LEU A 14 1.04 1.63 15.16
N ARG A 15 1.64 0.47 14.88
CA ARG A 15 2.82 -0.06 15.60
C ARG A 15 3.99 0.89 15.48
N GLU A 16 4.28 1.35 14.26
CA GLU A 16 5.34 2.33 14.04
C GLU A 16 5.06 3.67 14.75
N ALA A 17 3.80 4.11 14.79
CA ALA A 17 3.43 5.33 15.51
C ALA A 17 3.62 5.18 17.02
N ILE A 18 3.20 4.06 17.61
CA ILE A 18 3.39 3.77 19.04
C ILE A 18 4.88 3.67 19.38
N GLU A 19 5.70 3.02 18.54
CA GLU A 19 7.14 2.91 18.81
C GLU A 19 7.84 4.27 18.74
N ARG A 20 7.42 5.16 17.83
CA ARG A 20 7.90 6.55 17.78
C ARG A 20 7.53 7.34 19.04
N GLU A 21 6.29 7.24 19.50
CA GLU A 21 5.84 7.94 20.71
C GLU A 21 6.50 7.36 21.97
N LYS A 22 6.70 6.04 22.05
CA LYS A 22 7.47 5.39 23.12
C LYS A 22 8.89 5.94 23.18
N LYS A 23 9.58 6.05 22.04
CA LYS A 23 10.93 6.61 21.98
C LYS A 23 10.96 8.07 22.43
N ARG A 24 10.01 8.90 22.00
CA ARG A 24 9.89 10.30 22.47
C ARG A 24 9.65 10.37 23.98
N PHE A 25 8.80 9.49 24.50
CA PHE A 25 8.53 9.41 25.93
C PHE A 25 9.80 9.05 26.73
N GLU A 26 10.59 8.07 26.27
CA GLU A 26 11.87 7.71 26.89
C GLU A 26 12.88 8.86 26.87
N GLU A 27 12.94 9.62 25.77
CA GLU A 27 13.79 10.80 25.63
C GLU A 27 13.42 11.91 26.62
N VAL A 28 12.11 12.12 26.87
CA VAL A 28 11.61 13.11 27.85
C VAL A 28 11.80 12.64 29.29
N ASN A 29 11.67 11.34 29.55
CA ASN A 29 11.74 10.82 30.92
C ASN A 29 13.18 10.73 31.46
N LYS A 30 14.18 10.54 30.60
CA LYS A 30 15.61 10.45 31.00
C LYS A 30 16.13 11.68 31.78
N PRO A 31 15.97 12.92 31.27
CA PRO A 31 16.37 14.13 32.00
C PRO A 31 15.63 14.27 33.33
N PHE A 32 14.40 13.77 33.39
CA PHE A 32 13.54 13.86 34.56
C PHE A 32 14.05 13.00 35.71
N SER A 33 14.39 11.74 35.46
CA SER A 33 15.04 10.87 36.47
C SER A 33 16.35 11.48 36.97
N LYS A 34 17.18 12.03 36.06
CA LYS A 34 18.44 12.67 36.46
C LYS A 34 18.23 13.88 37.39
N ALA A 35 17.19 14.68 37.15
CA ALA A 35 16.85 15.83 37.99
C ALA A 35 16.36 15.39 39.39
N ILE A 36 15.60 14.30 39.47
CA ILE A 36 15.14 13.70 40.73
C ILE A 36 16.33 13.22 41.55
N ASP A 37 17.28 12.52 40.91
CA ASP A 37 18.52 12.07 41.57
C ASP A 37 19.32 13.25 42.13
N GLN A 38 19.49 14.32 41.35
CA GLN A 38 20.18 15.54 41.78
C GLN A 38 19.50 16.22 42.97
N LEU A 39 18.17 16.36 42.93
CA LEU A 39 17.40 16.93 44.04
C LEU A 39 17.49 16.04 45.30
N GLY A 40 17.52 14.72 45.12
CA GLY A 40 17.76 13.76 46.20
C GLY A 40 19.13 13.97 46.86
N THR A 41 20.18 14.15 46.06
CA THR A 41 21.53 14.46 46.56
C THR A 41 21.56 15.77 47.33
N TRP A 42 21.01 16.86 46.77
CA TRP A 42 20.97 18.16 47.47
C TRP A 42 20.19 18.10 48.78
N ARG A 43 19.09 17.34 48.84
CA ARG A 43 18.35 17.13 50.08
C ARG A 43 19.26 16.52 51.16
N ASN A 44 20.02 15.50 50.80
CA ASN A 44 20.93 14.82 51.73
C ASN A 44 22.07 15.75 52.17
N GLU A 45 22.64 16.53 51.26
CA GLU A 45 23.68 17.53 51.56
C GLU A 45 23.17 18.59 52.55
N TRP A 46 22.00 19.17 52.31
CA TRP A 46 21.41 20.17 53.20
C TRP A 46 21.03 19.60 54.56
N LEU A 47 20.59 18.33 54.63
CA LEU A 47 20.33 17.64 55.90
C LEU A 47 21.62 17.43 56.70
N ALA A 48 22.71 17.02 56.03
CA ALA A 48 24.01 16.87 56.66
C ALA A 48 24.55 18.21 57.16
N GLU A 49 24.38 19.29 56.38
CA GLU A 49 24.78 20.63 56.78
C GLU A 49 23.98 21.10 58.01
N LYS A 50 22.66 20.88 58.01
CA LYS A 50 21.81 21.16 59.18
C LYS A 50 22.31 20.46 60.45
N GLN A 51 22.71 19.20 60.34
CA GLN A 51 23.26 18.44 61.47
C GLN A 51 24.56 19.04 61.99
N LYS A 52 25.47 19.45 61.11
CA LYS A 52 26.73 20.11 61.49
C LYS A 52 26.49 21.43 62.20
N TRP A 53 25.63 22.29 61.64
CA TRP A 53 25.30 23.59 62.24
C TRP A 53 24.63 23.46 63.60
N ASN A 54 23.73 22.49 63.78
CA ASN A 54 23.12 22.19 65.08
C ASN A 54 24.16 21.70 66.09
N HIS A 55 25.10 20.85 65.67
CA HIS A 55 26.18 20.38 66.53
C HIS A 55 27.09 21.54 66.96
N TRP A 56 27.56 22.36 66.01
CA TRP A 56 28.38 23.54 66.32
C TRP A 56 27.67 24.54 67.23
N GLN A 57 26.36 24.76 67.01
CA GLN A 57 25.56 25.62 67.87
C GLN A 57 25.53 25.08 69.31
N SER A 58 25.35 23.77 69.50
CA SER A 58 25.32 23.14 70.82
C SER A 58 26.65 23.23 71.56
N VAL A 59 27.78 23.09 70.85
CA VAL A 59 29.12 23.13 71.44
C VAL A 59 29.53 24.57 71.75
N LEU A 60 29.39 25.48 70.79
CA LEU A 60 29.92 26.85 70.89
C LEU A 60 29.06 27.80 71.74
N LEU A 61 27.75 27.54 71.86
CA LEU A 61 26.85 28.34 72.72
C LEU A 61 26.60 27.69 74.08
N GLY A 62 26.87 26.38 74.24
CA GLY A 62 26.70 25.66 75.51
C GLY A 62 27.69 26.06 76.59
N GLU A 63 28.89 26.50 76.22
CA GLU A 63 29.95 26.93 77.14
C GLU A 63 29.92 28.45 77.46
N GLY A 64 28.98 29.21 76.86
CA GLY A 64 28.76 30.64 77.15
C GLY A 64 29.75 31.62 76.50
N ASP A 65 30.83 31.13 75.88
CA ASP A 65 31.97 31.94 75.42
C ASP A 65 31.69 32.77 74.15
N LEU A 66 30.66 32.42 73.35
CA LEU A 66 30.41 33.02 72.02
C LEU A 66 28.95 33.44 71.78
N ALA A 67 28.25 33.91 72.81
CA ALA A 67 26.84 34.32 72.72
C ALA A 67 26.53 35.34 71.58
N GLN A 68 27.52 36.14 71.18
CA GLN A 68 27.41 37.10 70.07
C GLN A 68 27.19 36.43 68.68
N LEU A 69 27.50 35.14 68.52
CA LEU A 69 27.33 34.38 67.27
C LEU A 69 25.91 33.84 67.07
N GLN A 70 25.03 33.93 68.07
CA GLN A 70 23.64 33.48 68.00
C GLN A 70 22.86 34.00 66.76
N PRO A 71 22.92 35.30 66.37
CA PRO A 71 22.28 35.78 65.15
C PRO A 71 22.83 35.12 63.88
N THR A 72 24.12 34.74 63.85
CA THR A 72 24.74 34.03 62.71
C THR A 72 24.18 32.62 62.58
N PHE A 73 24.07 31.87 63.68
CA PHE A 73 23.43 30.55 63.69
C PHE A 73 21.96 30.62 63.26
N ALA A 74 21.22 31.62 63.76
CA ALA A 74 19.82 31.82 63.37
C ALA A 74 19.68 32.07 61.86
N LYS A 75 20.55 32.89 61.27
CA LYS A 75 20.55 33.19 59.83
C LYS A 75 20.95 31.98 58.97
N ALA A 76 21.94 31.20 59.42
CA ALA A 76 22.35 29.97 58.74
C ALA A 76 21.22 28.92 58.75
N ASN A 77 20.60 28.69 59.90
CA ASN A 77 19.48 27.75 60.03
C ASN A 77 18.26 28.17 59.19
N ASP A 78 17.91 29.47 59.16
CA ASP A 78 16.83 29.97 58.28
C ASP A 78 17.15 29.74 56.79
N THR A 79 18.40 29.92 56.39
CA THR A 79 18.84 29.67 55.00
C THR A 79 18.77 28.19 54.65
N ILE A 80 19.26 27.31 55.53
CA ILE A 80 19.20 25.85 55.35
C ILE A 80 17.75 25.39 55.28
N ASP A 81 16.87 25.90 56.14
CA ASP A 81 15.45 25.54 56.15
C ASP A 81 14.72 26.02 54.89
N LYS A 82 15.05 27.20 54.38
CA LYS A 82 14.55 27.69 53.08
C LYS A 82 15.02 26.79 51.93
N ALA A 83 16.30 26.43 51.90
CA ALA A 83 16.87 25.57 50.87
C ALA A 83 16.20 24.17 50.89
N LEU A 84 16.09 23.55 52.07
CA LEU A 84 15.38 22.27 52.24
C LEU A 84 13.94 22.35 51.77
N ARG A 85 13.21 23.42 52.12
CA ARG A 85 11.81 23.61 51.71
C ARG A 85 11.68 23.66 50.18
N ILE A 86 12.58 24.37 49.50
CA ILE A 86 12.59 24.48 48.04
C ILE A 86 12.91 23.12 47.39
N VAL A 87 13.97 22.45 47.86
CA VAL A 87 14.40 21.15 47.32
C VAL A 87 13.32 20.09 47.51
N VAL A 88 12.77 19.96 48.71
CA VAL A 88 11.71 18.99 49.02
C VAL A 88 10.44 19.26 48.22
N SER A 89 10.03 20.53 48.09
CA SER A 89 8.86 20.90 47.29
C SER A 89 9.02 20.49 45.82
N LYS A 90 10.17 20.83 45.21
CA LYS A 90 10.46 20.45 43.82
C LYS A 90 10.58 18.93 43.63
N LEU A 91 11.23 18.24 44.57
CA LEU A 91 11.37 16.79 44.55
C LEU A 91 10.00 16.10 44.58
N ASN A 92 9.10 16.54 45.47
CA ASN A 92 7.75 15.98 45.56
C ASN A 92 6.94 16.21 44.27
N ALA A 93 7.02 17.41 43.68
CA ALA A 93 6.37 17.70 42.41
C ALA A 93 6.90 16.82 41.26
N MET A 94 8.21 16.58 41.23
CA MET A 94 8.82 15.70 40.24
C MET A 94 8.48 14.22 40.47
N LEU A 95 8.50 13.73 41.71
CA LEU A 95 8.09 12.36 42.02
C LEU A 95 6.65 12.08 41.60
N ALA A 96 5.73 13.02 41.83
CA ALA A 96 4.33 12.89 41.38
C ALA A 96 4.22 12.83 39.84
N ALA A 97 5.06 13.58 39.12
CA ALA A 97 5.12 13.50 37.67
C ALA A 97 5.77 12.19 37.18
N GLN A 98 6.76 11.65 37.90
CA GLN A 98 7.36 10.35 37.58
C GLN A 98 6.37 9.20 37.79
N GLU A 99 5.53 9.27 38.83
CA GLU A 99 4.45 8.31 39.04
C GLU A 99 3.48 8.29 37.85
N ARG A 100 3.06 9.48 37.38
CA ARG A 100 2.22 9.61 36.17
C ARG A 100 2.92 9.09 34.93
N ALA A 101 4.22 9.34 34.79
CA ALA A 101 5.04 8.82 33.70
C ALA A 101 5.07 7.28 33.73
N GLY A 102 5.25 6.66 34.89
CA GLY A 102 5.18 5.21 35.06
C GLY A 102 3.84 4.61 34.61
N ILE A 103 2.72 5.24 34.99
CA ILE A 103 1.38 4.82 34.56
C ILE A 103 1.24 4.90 33.03
N ILE A 104 1.74 5.97 32.40
CA ILE A 104 1.72 6.13 30.94
C ILE A 104 2.58 5.04 30.27
N GLN A 105 3.75 4.74 30.81
CA GLN A 105 4.64 3.69 30.30
C GLN A 105 3.96 2.31 30.35
N THR A 106 3.28 1.97 31.45
CA THR A 106 2.51 0.73 31.56
C THR A 106 1.40 0.66 30.51
N LYS A 107 0.67 1.77 30.29
CA LYS A 107 -0.36 1.83 29.24
C LYS A 107 0.22 1.64 27.84
N ILE A 108 1.35 2.28 27.53
CA ILE A 108 2.04 2.11 26.23
C ILE A 108 2.44 0.64 26.00
N ILE A 109 2.99 -0.03 27.03
CA ILE A 109 3.36 -1.45 26.95
C ILE A 109 2.13 -2.33 26.73
N ALA A 110 1.03 -2.08 27.46
CA ALA A 110 -0.22 -2.82 27.29
C ALA A 110 -0.79 -2.66 25.87
N LEU A 111 -0.87 -1.43 25.36
CA LEU A 111 -1.29 -1.10 24.00
C LEU A 111 -0.40 -1.77 22.94
N SER A 112 0.92 -1.75 23.14
CA SER A 112 1.87 -2.43 22.25
C SER A 112 1.64 -3.95 22.22
N THR A 113 1.40 -4.55 23.38
CA THR A 113 1.14 -5.99 23.52
C THR A 113 -0.18 -6.39 22.85
N GLU A 114 -1.25 -5.63 23.09
CA GLU A 114 -2.55 -5.84 22.45
C GLU A 114 -2.47 -5.65 20.92
N LEU A 115 -1.66 -4.70 20.47
CA LEU A 115 -1.44 -4.52 19.04
C LEU A 115 -0.69 -5.71 18.42
N GLU A 116 0.33 -6.25 19.08
CA GLU A 116 1.02 -7.46 18.61
C GLU A 116 0.09 -8.67 18.58
N THR A 117 -0.82 -8.84 19.55
CA THR A 117 -1.82 -9.91 19.51
C THR A 117 -2.81 -9.72 18.37
N LEU A 118 -3.26 -8.49 18.09
CA LEU A 118 -4.12 -8.18 16.94
C LEU A 118 -3.42 -8.42 15.60
N ILE A 119 -2.13 -8.10 15.49
CA ILE A 119 -1.30 -8.36 14.30
C ILE A 119 -1.15 -9.87 14.09
N LEU A 120 -0.86 -10.63 15.14
CA LEU A 120 -0.77 -12.10 15.10
C LEU A 120 -2.11 -12.75 14.74
N ALA A 121 -3.21 -12.27 15.32
CA ALA A 121 -4.56 -12.70 14.99
C ALA A 121 -4.87 -12.45 13.50
N SER A 122 -4.59 -11.25 12.99
CA SER A 122 -4.76 -10.91 11.57
C SER A 122 -3.92 -11.79 10.64
N ARG A 123 -2.70 -12.17 11.04
CA ARG A 123 -1.85 -13.12 10.29
C ARG A 123 -2.41 -14.55 10.32
N SER A 124 -2.96 -14.97 11.45
CA SER A 124 -3.57 -16.30 11.61
C SER A 124 -4.89 -16.43 10.84
N ASP A 125 -5.66 -15.36 10.72
CA ASP A 125 -6.93 -15.29 9.97
C ASP A 125 -6.72 -15.45 8.44
N ILE A 126 -5.56 -15.01 7.93
CA ILE A 126 -5.11 -15.26 6.55
C ILE A 126 -4.67 -16.73 6.36
N ARG A 127 -4.18 -17.39 7.41
CA ARG A 127 -3.56 -18.72 7.35
C ARG A 127 -4.50 -19.88 7.78
N ILE A 128 -5.56 -19.60 8.54
CA ILE A 128 -6.46 -20.58 9.16
C ILE A 128 -7.94 -20.15 9.07
N ASN A 129 -8.36 -19.50 7.99
CA ASN A 129 -9.80 -19.47 7.68
C ASN A 129 -10.20 -20.82 7.06
N ILE A 130 -10.36 -21.83 7.92
CA ILE A 130 -11.04 -23.08 7.57
C ILE A 130 -12.52 -22.77 7.59
N SER A 131 -13.05 -22.40 6.44
CA SER A 131 -14.48 -22.28 6.26
C SER A 131 -15.08 -23.66 6.03
N PRO A 132 -16.36 -23.88 6.36
CA PRO A 132 -17.02 -25.13 6.02
C PRO A 132 -16.86 -25.41 4.50
N PRO A 133 -16.59 -26.67 4.11
CA PRO A 133 -16.56 -27.08 2.71
C PRO A 133 -17.83 -26.60 1.99
N MET A 134 -17.72 -26.15 0.74
CA MET A 134 -18.86 -25.52 0.04
C MET A 134 -20.07 -26.45 -0.15
N PHE A 135 -19.86 -27.77 -0.12
CA PHE A 135 -20.92 -28.76 -0.24
C PHE A 135 -21.39 -29.32 1.12
N SER A 136 -21.04 -28.67 2.22
CA SER A 136 -21.50 -29.05 3.55
C SER A 136 -22.82 -28.34 3.91
N LEU A 137 -23.66 -29.01 4.69
CA LEU A 137 -24.87 -28.41 5.28
C LEU A 137 -24.55 -27.12 6.04
N GLN A 138 -23.37 -27.05 6.68
CA GLN A 138 -22.91 -25.88 7.42
C GLN A 138 -22.59 -24.67 6.53
N TYR A 139 -22.22 -24.88 5.26
CA TYR A 139 -22.10 -23.78 4.29
C TYR A 139 -23.48 -23.31 3.81
N PHE A 140 -24.40 -24.23 3.52
CA PHE A 140 -25.76 -23.86 3.12
C PHE A 140 -26.54 -23.13 4.21
N SER A 141 -26.30 -23.46 5.49
CA SER A 141 -26.92 -22.73 6.61
C SER A 141 -26.46 -21.27 6.73
N GLN A 142 -25.37 -20.88 6.06
CA GLN A 142 -24.93 -19.48 5.99
C GLN A 142 -25.81 -18.63 5.06
N PHE A 143 -26.63 -19.24 4.20
CA PHE A 143 -27.58 -18.55 3.32
C PHE A 143 -28.89 -18.23 4.05
N SER A 144 -28.78 -17.50 5.17
CA SER A 144 -29.90 -17.10 6.01
C SER A 144 -30.44 -15.72 5.63
N ASN A 145 -31.56 -15.31 6.24
CA ASN A 145 -32.10 -13.94 6.10
C ASN A 145 -31.10 -12.87 6.55
N GLU A 146 -30.18 -13.19 7.47
CA GLU A 146 -29.11 -12.28 7.90
C GLU A 146 -28.12 -12.01 6.78
N LEU A 147 -27.79 -13.00 5.94
CA LEU A 147 -26.94 -12.84 4.77
C LEU A 147 -27.54 -11.82 3.80
N TRP A 148 -28.83 -11.96 3.52
CA TRP A 148 -29.55 -11.05 2.63
C TRP A 148 -29.68 -9.65 3.21
N SER A 149 -29.84 -9.52 4.53
CA SER A 149 -29.80 -8.24 5.24
C SER A 149 -28.42 -7.58 5.12
N ALA A 150 -27.33 -8.34 5.33
CA ALA A 150 -25.96 -7.86 5.18
C ALA A 150 -25.66 -7.41 3.74
N LEU A 151 -26.16 -8.15 2.74
CA LEU A 151 -26.07 -7.76 1.34
C LEU A 151 -26.80 -6.45 1.06
N LYS A 152 -28.05 -6.32 1.52
CA LYS A 152 -28.84 -5.08 1.40
C LYS A 152 -28.13 -3.91 2.06
N LYS A 153 -27.61 -4.12 3.27
CA LYS A 153 -26.84 -3.13 4.02
C LYS A 153 -25.60 -2.66 3.25
N GLY A 154 -24.83 -3.60 2.69
CA GLY A 154 -23.66 -3.29 1.85
C GLY A 154 -24.00 -2.49 0.59
N LEU A 155 -25.18 -2.71 0.01
CA LEU A 155 -25.69 -1.94 -1.13
C LEU A 155 -26.18 -0.54 -0.73
N THR A 156 -26.77 -0.37 0.46
CA THR A 156 -27.30 0.91 0.93
C THR A 156 -26.26 1.80 1.59
N GLU A 157 -25.21 1.22 2.20
CA GLU A 157 -24.14 1.95 2.89
C GLU A 157 -22.96 2.32 1.98
N ILE A 158 -23.14 2.23 0.66
CA ILE A 158 -22.14 2.72 -0.30
C ILE A 158 -21.89 4.20 -0.02
N GLN A 159 -20.70 4.51 0.49
CA GLN A 159 -20.29 5.89 0.77
C GLN A 159 -20.01 6.59 -0.56
N TRP A 160 -21.03 7.27 -1.08
CA TRP A 160 -20.89 8.15 -2.22
C TRP A 160 -19.94 9.30 -1.88
N PRO A 161 -19.15 9.79 -2.85
CA PRO A 161 -18.26 10.92 -2.63
C PRO A 161 -19.06 12.15 -2.19
N ASP A 162 -18.97 12.48 -0.90
CA ASP A 162 -19.58 13.67 -0.29
C ASP A 162 -18.79 14.94 -0.66
N SER A 163 -19.37 16.14 -0.48
CA SER A 163 -18.70 17.42 -0.78
C SER A 163 -17.33 17.55 -0.09
N ARG A 164 -17.22 17.05 1.15
CA ARG A 164 -15.97 16.97 1.93
C ARG A 164 -14.90 16.07 1.27
N PHE A 165 -15.30 15.02 0.57
CA PHE A 165 -14.38 14.16 -0.18
C PHE A 165 -13.77 14.93 -1.36
N ILE A 166 -14.58 15.73 -2.06
CA ILE A 166 -14.13 16.57 -3.17
C ILE A 166 -13.17 17.65 -2.67
N GLU A 167 -13.45 18.28 -1.52
CA GLU A 167 -12.55 19.26 -0.93
C GLU A 167 -11.18 18.67 -0.56
N GLN A 168 -11.17 17.47 0.04
CA GLN A 168 -9.94 16.79 0.43
C GLN A 168 -9.11 16.32 -0.78
N HIS A 169 -9.76 15.98 -1.91
CA HIS A 169 -9.10 15.40 -3.09
C HIS A 169 -9.12 16.30 -4.32
N ARG A 170 -9.51 17.58 -4.18
CA ARG A 170 -9.73 18.52 -5.29
C ARG A 170 -8.55 18.62 -6.24
N LEU A 171 -7.34 18.70 -5.69
CA LEU A 171 -6.12 18.84 -6.47
C LEU A 171 -5.86 17.60 -7.34
N ASN A 172 -6.07 16.41 -6.78
CA ASN A 172 -5.83 15.15 -7.46
C ASN A 172 -6.81 14.95 -8.63
N VAL A 173 -8.10 15.25 -8.39
CA VAL A 173 -9.14 15.20 -9.41
C VAL A 173 -8.85 16.20 -10.53
N LEU A 174 -8.53 17.45 -10.17
CA LEU A 174 -8.21 18.51 -11.13
C LEU A 174 -7.01 18.12 -12.00
N LEU A 175 -5.94 17.62 -11.37
CA LEU A 175 -4.73 17.23 -12.07
C LEU A 175 -4.95 16.02 -13.00
N HIS A 176 -5.80 15.07 -12.61
CA HIS A 176 -6.19 13.96 -13.47
C HIS A 176 -6.96 14.42 -14.72
N VAL A 177 -7.95 15.29 -14.55
CA VAL A 177 -8.74 15.85 -15.65
C VAL A 177 -7.87 16.69 -16.59
N LEU A 178 -7.03 17.58 -16.04
CA LEU A 178 -6.11 18.41 -16.82
C LEU A 178 -5.13 17.55 -17.61
N LEU A 179 -4.53 16.53 -16.98
CA LEU A 179 -3.59 15.65 -17.66
C LEU A 179 -4.27 14.83 -18.78
N SER A 180 -5.49 14.35 -18.54
CA SER A 180 -6.27 13.64 -19.56
C SER A 180 -6.57 14.56 -20.77
N LEU A 181 -7.05 15.78 -20.53
CA LEU A 181 -7.31 16.77 -21.56
C LEU A 181 -6.04 17.17 -22.32
N PHE A 182 -4.93 17.34 -21.62
CA PHE A 182 -3.63 17.64 -22.23
C PHE A 182 -3.18 16.54 -23.18
N VAL A 183 -3.27 15.27 -22.76
CA VAL A 183 -2.94 14.12 -23.62
C VAL A 183 -3.89 14.05 -24.81
N ILE A 184 -5.20 14.22 -24.61
CA ILE A 184 -6.19 14.25 -25.70
C ILE A 184 -5.85 15.34 -26.70
N PHE A 185 -5.52 16.54 -26.23
CA PHE A 185 -5.17 17.68 -27.07
C PHE A 185 -3.90 17.40 -27.90
N ILE A 186 -2.85 16.85 -27.29
CA ILE A 186 -1.62 16.48 -28.01
C ILE A 186 -1.89 15.43 -29.09
N VAL A 187 -2.64 14.38 -28.76
CA VAL A 187 -2.95 13.31 -29.73
C VAL A 187 -3.81 13.85 -30.87
N TYR A 188 -4.77 14.73 -30.57
CA TYR A 188 -5.62 15.35 -31.59
C TYR A 188 -4.83 16.28 -32.52
N ARG A 189 -4.00 17.15 -31.96
CA ARG A 189 -3.17 18.11 -32.70
C ARG A 189 -2.16 17.40 -33.62
N ASN A 190 -1.54 16.32 -33.12
CA ASN A 190 -0.51 15.59 -33.86
C ASN A 190 -1.06 14.39 -34.64
N ARG A 191 -2.39 14.26 -34.78
CA ARG A 191 -3.05 13.08 -35.37
C ARG A 191 -2.57 12.75 -36.78
N ARG A 192 -2.32 13.77 -37.60
CA ARG A 192 -1.80 13.59 -38.98
C ARG A 192 -0.43 12.89 -38.96
N MET A 193 0.48 13.32 -38.09
CA MET A 193 1.82 12.74 -37.95
C MET A 193 1.77 11.35 -37.30
N LEU A 194 0.91 11.15 -36.30
CA LEU A 194 0.76 9.86 -35.62
C LEU A 194 0.19 8.76 -36.54
N ASN A 195 -0.57 9.14 -37.57
CA ASN A 195 -1.11 8.21 -38.56
C ASN A 195 -0.05 7.61 -39.49
N GLU A 196 1.15 8.20 -39.58
CA GLU A 196 2.24 7.72 -40.43
C GLU A 196 2.92 6.46 -39.84
N SER A 197 2.92 6.32 -38.51
CA SER A 197 3.42 5.12 -37.85
C SER A 197 2.30 4.07 -37.72
N LYS A 198 2.59 2.84 -38.15
CA LYS A 198 1.65 1.70 -38.04
C LYS A 198 1.20 1.46 -36.58
N ARG A 199 2.08 1.67 -35.61
CA ARG A 199 1.79 1.47 -34.17
C ARG A 199 0.97 2.61 -33.57
N TRP A 200 1.28 3.86 -33.94
CA TRP A 200 0.57 5.04 -33.45
C TRP A 200 -0.76 5.31 -34.13
N ARG A 201 -0.95 4.86 -35.37
CA ARG A 201 -2.21 5.03 -36.10
C ARG A 201 -3.41 4.46 -35.35
N VAL A 202 -3.23 3.30 -34.70
CA VAL A 202 -4.29 2.66 -33.89
C VAL A 202 -4.61 3.47 -32.64
N LEU A 203 -3.60 4.09 -32.03
CA LEU A 203 -3.71 4.90 -30.82
C LEU A 203 -4.30 6.29 -31.12
N ALA A 204 -3.87 6.90 -32.22
CA ALA A 204 -4.35 8.18 -32.74
C ALA A 204 -5.81 8.12 -33.23
N ALA A 205 -6.32 6.92 -33.53
CA ALA A 205 -7.72 6.71 -33.83
C ALA A 205 -8.64 6.84 -32.59
N ARG A 206 -8.09 6.77 -31.37
CA ARG A 206 -8.86 6.77 -30.10
C ARG A 206 -8.27 7.74 -29.06
N PRO A 207 -8.30 9.05 -29.31
CA PRO A 207 -7.67 10.06 -28.45
C PRO A 207 -8.25 10.08 -27.02
N ILE A 208 -9.55 9.84 -26.86
CA ILE A 208 -10.22 9.83 -25.55
C ILE A 208 -9.73 8.67 -24.68
N SER A 209 -9.69 7.45 -25.21
CA SER A 209 -9.18 6.28 -24.48
C SER A 209 -7.69 6.41 -24.16
N MET A 210 -6.92 7.01 -25.05
CA MET A 210 -5.53 7.35 -24.80
C MET A 210 -5.40 8.34 -23.63
N GLY A 211 -6.17 9.43 -23.64
CA GLY A 211 -6.17 10.43 -22.58
C GLY A 211 -6.36 9.83 -21.20
N PHE A 212 -7.45 9.09 -21.01
CA PHE A 212 -7.77 8.46 -19.72
C PHE A 212 -6.77 7.39 -19.30
N LEU A 213 -6.31 6.54 -20.22
CA LEU A 213 -5.36 5.48 -19.86
C LEU A 213 -4.02 6.07 -19.44
N PHE A 214 -3.51 7.05 -20.19
CA PHE A 214 -2.23 7.69 -19.88
C PHE A 214 -2.31 8.58 -18.64
N SER A 215 -3.39 9.32 -18.43
CA SER A 215 -3.57 10.10 -17.20
C SER A 215 -3.63 9.19 -15.97
N THR A 216 -4.31 8.03 -16.06
CA THR A 216 -4.33 7.06 -14.97
C THR A 216 -2.96 6.43 -14.72
N LEU A 217 -2.24 6.00 -15.76
CA LEU A 217 -0.92 5.40 -15.61
C LEU A 217 0.11 6.39 -15.03
N ALA A 218 0.11 7.64 -15.51
CA ALA A 218 1.01 8.68 -15.03
C ALA A 218 0.76 9.04 -13.56
N LEU A 219 -0.48 8.91 -13.09
CA LEU A 219 -0.85 9.22 -11.73
C LEU A 219 -0.95 8.00 -10.83
N ALA A 220 -0.82 6.78 -11.38
CA ALA A 220 -0.89 5.54 -10.61
C ALA A 220 0.11 5.53 -9.44
N TRP A 221 1.31 6.08 -9.65
CA TRP A 221 2.35 6.23 -8.61
C TRP A 221 1.92 7.15 -7.47
N PHE A 222 1.20 8.24 -7.77
CA PHE A 222 0.68 9.16 -6.75
C PHE A 222 -0.52 8.59 -6.00
N TYR A 223 -1.21 7.63 -6.60
CA TYR A 223 -2.43 7.02 -6.07
C TYR A 223 -2.19 5.64 -5.40
N GLU A 224 -0.96 5.13 -5.40
CA GLU A 224 -0.60 3.74 -5.06
C GLU A 224 -1.07 3.27 -3.66
N HIS A 225 -1.34 4.20 -2.74
CA HIS A 225 -1.84 3.87 -1.40
C HIS A 225 -3.38 3.93 -1.23
N ARG A 226 -4.15 4.41 -2.22
CA ARG A 226 -5.58 4.75 -2.03
C ARG A 226 -6.55 4.34 -3.16
N ILE A 227 -6.08 3.76 -4.27
CA ILE A 227 -6.93 3.44 -5.45
C ILE A 227 -8.03 2.41 -5.14
N TYR A 228 -7.90 1.59 -4.10
CA TYR A 228 -8.70 0.36 -4.07
C TYR A 228 -9.83 0.31 -3.04
N GLN A 229 -9.93 1.26 -2.10
CA GLN A 229 -10.90 1.13 -1.00
C GLN A 229 -12.17 1.96 -1.13
N ASP A 230 -12.25 2.91 -2.07
CA ASP A 230 -13.35 3.86 -2.19
C ASP A 230 -13.98 3.90 -3.60
N VAL A 231 -15.22 4.39 -3.70
CA VAL A 231 -16.00 4.52 -4.95
C VAL A 231 -15.26 5.30 -6.04
N TRP A 232 -14.43 6.27 -5.65
CA TRP A 232 -13.59 7.03 -6.58
C TRP A 232 -12.52 6.16 -7.27
N GLY A 233 -11.89 5.28 -6.49
CA GLY A 233 -10.91 4.32 -6.97
C GLY A 233 -11.48 3.33 -7.98
N LEU A 234 -12.71 2.86 -7.72
CA LEU A 234 -13.49 2.07 -8.66
C LEU A 234 -13.75 2.84 -9.96
N THR A 235 -14.14 4.12 -9.88
CA THR A 235 -14.42 4.96 -11.05
C THR A 235 -13.20 5.13 -11.94
N ILE A 236 -12.03 5.40 -11.36
CA ILE A 236 -10.75 5.49 -12.10
C ILE A 236 -10.40 4.15 -12.75
N THR A 237 -10.58 3.05 -12.02
CA THR A 237 -10.26 1.71 -12.52
C THR A 237 -11.20 1.29 -13.65
N VAL A 238 -12.48 1.64 -13.59
CA VAL A 238 -13.46 1.47 -14.69
C VAL A 238 -13.00 2.27 -15.91
N ALA A 239 -12.71 3.56 -15.74
CA ALA A 239 -12.29 4.42 -16.84
C ALA A 239 -11.00 3.90 -17.52
N ALA A 240 -10.02 3.48 -16.72
CA ALA A 240 -8.76 2.94 -17.20
C ALA A 240 -8.91 1.57 -17.86
N GLY A 241 -9.65 0.65 -17.22
CA GLY A 241 -9.89 -0.71 -17.73
C GLY A 241 -10.64 -0.70 -19.06
N VAL A 242 -11.70 0.10 -19.19
CA VAL A 242 -12.45 0.26 -20.45
C VAL A 242 -11.57 0.88 -21.54
N SER A 243 -10.77 1.89 -21.19
CA SER A 243 -9.84 2.52 -22.12
C SER A 243 -8.77 1.54 -22.61
N TYR A 244 -8.23 0.73 -21.70
CA TYR A 244 -7.27 -0.33 -22.00
C TYR A 244 -7.86 -1.38 -22.95
N ALA A 245 -9.05 -1.93 -22.62
CA ALA A 245 -9.71 -2.93 -23.45
C ALA A 245 -10.02 -2.41 -24.86
N ARG A 246 -10.44 -1.13 -24.98
CA ARG A 246 -10.70 -0.47 -26.27
C ARG A 246 -9.43 -0.32 -27.12
N ILE A 247 -8.29 0.00 -26.51
CA ILE A 247 -7.02 0.16 -27.21
C ILE A 247 -6.47 -1.21 -27.63
N ILE A 248 -6.42 -2.18 -26.71
CA ILE A 248 -5.92 -3.53 -26.99
C ILE A 248 -6.77 -4.24 -28.04
N GLY A 249 -8.09 -4.06 -28.00
CA GLY A 249 -9.00 -4.59 -29.02
C GLY A 249 -8.74 -4.04 -30.42
N ALA A 250 -8.16 -2.85 -30.54
CA ALA A 250 -7.78 -2.27 -31.82
C ALA A 250 -6.35 -2.67 -32.26
N LEU A 251 -5.48 -3.03 -31.31
CA LEU A 251 -4.09 -3.45 -31.57
C LEU A 251 -4.00 -4.91 -32.01
N ASN A 252 -4.87 -5.78 -31.49
CA ASN A 252 -4.78 -7.22 -31.72
C ASN A 252 -5.81 -7.71 -32.75
N PRO A 253 -5.39 -8.31 -33.88
CA PRO A 253 -6.31 -8.87 -34.86
C PRO A 253 -6.91 -10.22 -34.43
N ALA A 254 -6.26 -10.93 -33.50
CA ALA A 254 -6.73 -12.24 -33.02
C ALA A 254 -7.91 -12.09 -32.05
N ALA A 255 -9.08 -12.61 -32.46
CA ALA A 255 -10.32 -12.48 -31.69
C ALA A 255 -10.23 -13.06 -30.26
N TRP A 256 -9.44 -14.12 -30.05
CA TRP A 256 -9.28 -14.73 -28.72
C TRP A 256 -8.52 -13.80 -27.75
N LYS A 257 -7.49 -13.07 -28.21
CA LYS A 257 -6.74 -12.10 -27.39
C LYS A 257 -7.65 -10.96 -26.94
N VAL A 258 -8.49 -10.47 -27.85
CA VAL A 258 -9.48 -9.45 -27.54
C VAL A 258 -10.48 -9.96 -26.49
N LYS A 259 -11.08 -11.14 -26.70
CA LYS A 259 -12.01 -11.74 -25.74
C LYS A 259 -11.37 -11.97 -24.37
N PHE A 260 -10.12 -12.43 -24.32
CA PHE A 260 -9.36 -12.62 -23.08
C PHE A 260 -9.19 -11.29 -22.33
N THR A 261 -8.73 -10.23 -23.02
CA THR A 261 -8.53 -8.92 -22.38
C THR A 261 -9.84 -8.33 -21.86
N TYR A 262 -10.93 -8.39 -22.63
CA TYR A 262 -12.23 -7.92 -22.18
C TYR A 262 -12.75 -8.73 -20.99
N GLY A 263 -12.60 -10.07 -21.03
CA GLY A 263 -12.96 -10.95 -19.92
C GLY A 263 -12.20 -10.60 -18.63
N LEU A 264 -10.87 -10.43 -18.73
CA LEU A 264 -10.05 -10.05 -17.57
C LEU A 264 -10.44 -8.69 -17.00
N VAL A 265 -10.70 -7.68 -17.85
CA VAL A 265 -11.16 -6.36 -17.40
C VAL A 265 -12.52 -6.48 -16.71
N ILE A 266 -13.48 -7.23 -17.27
CA ILE A 266 -14.78 -7.45 -16.65
C ILE A 266 -14.62 -8.09 -15.27
N VAL A 267 -13.81 -9.13 -15.15
CA VAL A 267 -13.54 -9.82 -13.87
C VAL A 267 -12.88 -8.87 -12.88
N LEU A 268 -11.91 -8.05 -13.30
CA LEU A 268 -11.27 -7.06 -12.43
C LEU A 268 -12.29 -6.03 -11.91
N LEU A 269 -13.14 -5.49 -12.80
CA LEU A 269 -14.15 -4.50 -12.44
C LEU A 269 -15.24 -5.09 -11.52
N ALA A 270 -15.71 -6.29 -11.83
CA ALA A 270 -16.67 -7.01 -10.99
C ALA A 270 -16.07 -7.28 -9.61
N THR A 271 -14.82 -7.77 -9.53
CA THR A 271 -14.15 -8.06 -8.26
C THR A 271 -14.01 -6.81 -7.39
N ASN A 272 -13.55 -5.68 -7.97
CA ASN A 272 -13.45 -4.42 -7.24
C ASN A 272 -14.83 -3.92 -6.79
N LEU A 273 -15.86 -4.07 -7.62
CA LEU A 273 -17.24 -3.68 -7.26
C LEU A 273 -17.76 -4.48 -6.07
N LEU A 274 -17.58 -5.81 -6.09
CA LEU A 274 -18.00 -6.69 -4.99
C LEU A 274 -17.25 -6.37 -3.69
N GLN A 275 -16.00 -5.91 -3.78
CA GLN A 275 -15.20 -5.46 -2.62
C GLN A 275 -15.71 -4.13 -2.04
N VAL A 276 -16.06 -3.16 -2.90
CA VAL A 276 -16.63 -1.88 -2.47
C VAL A 276 -17.99 -2.06 -1.78
N ILE A 277 -18.83 -2.95 -2.31
CA ILE A 277 -20.14 -3.30 -1.72
C ILE A 277 -19.99 -4.14 -0.43
N ARG A 278 -18.76 -4.58 -0.10
CA ARG A 278 -18.45 -5.47 1.03
C ARG A 278 -19.30 -6.73 1.02
N LEU A 279 -19.33 -7.38 -0.14
CA LEU A 279 -20.15 -8.57 -0.36
C LEU A 279 -19.92 -9.61 0.76
N PRO A 280 -21.00 -10.16 1.35
CA PRO A 280 -20.88 -11.20 2.36
C PRO A 280 -20.05 -12.39 1.86
N MET A 281 -19.21 -12.92 2.75
CA MET A 281 -18.20 -13.91 2.39
C MET A 281 -18.74 -15.15 1.65
N PRO A 282 -19.89 -15.75 2.04
CA PRO A 282 -20.43 -16.92 1.34
C PRO A 282 -20.71 -16.65 -0.15
N LEU A 283 -21.21 -15.45 -0.49
CA LEU A 283 -21.49 -15.04 -1.86
C LEU A 283 -20.20 -14.78 -2.64
N PHE A 284 -19.18 -14.22 -1.98
CA PHE A 284 -17.88 -13.97 -2.60
C PHE A 284 -17.20 -15.27 -3.02
N ARG A 285 -17.28 -16.32 -2.19
CA ARG A 285 -16.77 -17.66 -2.54
C ARG A 285 -17.45 -18.24 -3.78
N LEU A 286 -18.77 -18.12 -3.86
CA LEU A 286 -19.54 -18.60 -5.02
C LEU A 286 -19.11 -17.85 -6.30
N TYR A 287 -18.93 -16.53 -6.20
CA TYR A 287 -18.36 -15.73 -7.28
C TYR A 287 -16.95 -16.19 -7.69
N THR A 288 -16.06 -16.45 -6.73
CA THR A 288 -14.69 -16.91 -6.98
C THR A 288 -14.69 -18.24 -7.72
N VAL A 289 -15.48 -19.23 -7.28
CA VAL A 289 -15.57 -20.54 -7.94
C VAL A 289 -16.13 -20.42 -9.35
N LEU A 290 -17.24 -19.69 -9.54
CA LEU A 290 -17.84 -19.51 -10.87
C LEU A 290 -16.88 -18.81 -11.83
N THR A 291 -16.19 -17.78 -11.36
CA THR A 291 -15.25 -17.02 -12.18
C THR A 291 -13.99 -17.83 -12.49
N ALA A 292 -13.48 -18.58 -11.52
CA ALA A 292 -12.34 -19.46 -11.72
C ALA A 292 -12.68 -20.62 -12.69
N LEU A 293 -13.90 -21.17 -12.60
CA LEU A 293 -14.39 -22.20 -13.52
C LEU A 293 -14.52 -21.67 -14.95
N ALA A 294 -15.14 -20.50 -15.12
CA ALA A 294 -15.22 -19.84 -16.42
C ALA A 294 -13.82 -19.56 -16.99
N GLY A 295 -12.93 -18.99 -16.17
CA GLY A 295 -11.54 -18.73 -16.54
C GLY A 295 -10.79 -20.00 -16.94
N LEU A 296 -10.99 -21.12 -16.23
CA LEU A 296 -10.37 -22.41 -16.54
C LEU A 296 -10.82 -22.91 -17.91
N VAL A 297 -12.13 -22.90 -18.19
CA VAL A 297 -12.69 -23.34 -19.47
C VAL A 297 -12.16 -22.47 -20.61
N PHE A 298 -12.13 -21.15 -20.44
CA PHE A 298 -11.64 -20.23 -21.46
C PHE A 298 -10.13 -20.34 -21.68
N CYS A 299 -9.32 -20.40 -20.62
CA CYS A 299 -7.87 -20.59 -20.71
C CYS A 299 -7.52 -21.91 -21.41
N TRP A 300 -8.24 -22.99 -21.09
CA TRP A 300 -8.04 -24.29 -21.74
C TRP A 300 -8.39 -24.25 -23.23
N ARG A 301 -9.55 -23.66 -23.57
CA ARG A 301 -10.00 -23.50 -24.97
C ARG A 301 -9.01 -22.66 -25.79
N TRP A 302 -8.57 -21.52 -25.26
CA TRP A 302 -7.65 -20.62 -25.95
C TRP A 302 -6.23 -21.18 -26.05
N ALA A 303 -5.79 -22.04 -25.12
CA ALA A 303 -4.54 -22.81 -25.26
C ALA A 303 -4.59 -23.83 -26.42
N GLY A 304 -5.79 -24.27 -26.81
CA GLY A 304 -6.05 -25.05 -28.02
C GLY A 304 -6.00 -24.18 -29.29
N GLU A 305 -6.70 -23.04 -29.29
CA GLU A 305 -6.75 -22.11 -30.44
C GLU A 305 -5.38 -21.47 -30.77
N SER A 306 -4.45 -21.42 -29.82
CA SER A 306 -3.08 -20.90 -30.03
C SER A 306 -2.15 -21.82 -30.84
N PHE A 307 -2.61 -23.01 -31.25
CA PHE A 307 -1.79 -24.01 -31.95
C PHE A 307 -1.30 -23.59 -33.34
N GLY A 308 -1.91 -22.56 -33.95
CA GLY A 308 -1.59 -22.09 -35.30
C GLY A 308 -0.82 -20.77 -35.40
N GLU A 309 -0.50 -20.08 -34.29
CA GLU A 309 0.27 -18.83 -34.34
C GLU A 309 1.78 -19.08 -34.30
N LYS A 310 2.56 -18.30 -35.07
CA LYS A 310 4.04 -18.39 -35.17
C LYS A 310 4.77 -18.32 -33.82
N ASP A 311 4.15 -17.74 -32.79
CA ASP A 311 4.68 -17.62 -31.42
C ASP A 311 3.84 -18.42 -30.39
N GLY A 312 3.15 -19.49 -30.84
CA GLY A 312 2.16 -20.21 -30.05
C GLY A 312 2.66 -20.78 -28.72
N CYS A 313 3.95 -21.12 -28.61
CA CYS A 313 4.55 -21.62 -27.36
C CYS A 313 4.54 -20.58 -26.24
N PHE A 314 4.85 -19.32 -26.56
CA PHE A 314 4.93 -18.22 -25.60
C PHE A 314 3.59 -17.91 -24.92
N TYR A 315 2.48 -18.09 -25.64
CA TYR A 315 1.13 -17.87 -25.09
C TYR A 315 0.51 -19.15 -24.51
N ARG A 316 0.85 -20.32 -25.05
CA ARG A 316 0.28 -21.60 -24.62
C ARG A 316 0.72 -21.99 -23.22
N LEU A 317 2.01 -21.86 -22.90
CA LEU A 317 2.54 -22.23 -21.59
C LEU A 317 1.88 -21.45 -20.44
N PRO A 318 1.79 -20.10 -20.48
CA PRO A 318 1.13 -19.34 -19.43
C PRO A 318 -0.39 -19.59 -19.38
N LEU A 319 -1.06 -19.82 -20.52
CA LEU A 319 -2.50 -20.16 -20.51
C LEU A 319 -2.76 -21.52 -19.84
N ARG A 320 -1.91 -22.52 -20.07
CA ARG A 320 -2.00 -23.83 -19.39
C ARG A 320 -1.66 -23.71 -17.91
N ALA A 321 -0.59 -23.01 -17.57
CA ALA A 321 -0.23 -22.77 -16.17
C ALA A 321 -1.36 -22.03 -15.43
N GLY A 322 -1.97 -21.03 -16.07
CA GLY A 322 -3.13 -20.31 -15.56
C GLY A 322 -4.34 -21.22 -15.36
N ALA A 323 -4.63 -22.13 -16.30
CA ALA A 323 -5.72 -23.10 -16.15
C ALA A 323 -5.49 -24.06 -14.96
N PHE A 324 -4.27 -24.58 -14.78
CA PHE A 324 -3.93 -25.40 -13.62
C PHE A 324 -4.04 -24.62 -12.30
N PHE A 325 -3.60 -23.37 -12.30
CA PHE A 325 -3.69 -22.50 -11.12
C PHE A 325 -5.15 -22.20 -10.74
N LEU A 326 -6.02 -21.96 -11.74
CA LEU A 326 -7.46 -21.82 -11.51
C LEU A 326 -8.10 -23.11 -11.00
N ALA A 327 -7.68 -24.28 -11.50
CA ALA A 327 -8.15 -25.57 -11.00
C ALA A 327 -7.81 -25.74 -9.51
N PHE A 328 -6.58 -25.37 -9.14
CA PHE A 328 -6.13 -25.41 -7.75
C PHE A 328 -6.94 -24.46 -6.85
N ILE A 329 -7.25 -23.24 -7.31
CA ILE A 329 -8.13 -22.30 -6.58
C ILE A 329 -9.52 -22.92 -6.34
N ILE A 330 -10.11 -23.56 -7.35
CA ILE A 330 -11.43 -24.22 -7.21
C ILE A 330 -11.37 -25.33 -6.16
N VAL A 331 -10.34 -26.19 -6.19
CA VAL A 331 -10.17 -27.26 -5.20
C VAL A 331 -9.99 -26.68 -3.80
N ALA A 332 -9.19 -25.62 -3.65
CA ALA A 332 -8.97 -24.96 -2.37
C ALA A 332 -10.25 -24.33 -1.80
N GLU A 333 -11.09 -23.71 -2.63
CA GLU A 333 -12.40 -23.18 -2.22
C GLU A 333 -13.35 -24.30 -1.77
N ILE A 334 -13.45 -25.37 -2.56
CA ILE A 334 -14.34 -26.51 -2.25
C ILE A 334 -13.95 -27.16 -0.93
N TRP A 335 -12.65 -27.32 -0.67
CA TRP A 335 -12.12 -27.91 0.56
C TRP A 335 -12.30 -27.01 1.80
N GLY A 336 -12.69 -25.74 1.62
CA GLY A 336 -12.88 -24.81 2.74
C GLY A 336 -11.63 -24.00 3.11
N LYS A 337 -10.59 -23.98 2.28
CA LYS A 337 -9.40 -23.12 2.45
C LYS A 337 -9.65 -21.72 1.87
N GLN A 338 -10.73 -21.08 2.33
CA GLN A 338 -11.28 -19.85 1.79
C GLN A 338 -10.24 -18.72 1.69
N GLY A 339 -9.53 -18.42 2.79
CA GLY A 339 -8.56 -17.31 2.80
C GLY A 339 -7.43 -17.50 1.78
N MET A 340 -6.98 -18.75 1.60
CA MET A 340 -5.95 -19.07 0.61
C MET A 340 -6.47 -18.93 -0.82
N ALA A 341 -7.67 -19.43 -1.10
CA ALA A 341 -8.23 -19.40 -2.45
C ALA A 341 -8.58 -17.96 -2.89
N GLU A 342 -9.18 -17.15 -2.01
CA GLU A 342 -9.43 -15.72 -2.26
C GLU A 342 -8.12 -14.97 -2.54
N PHE A 343 -7.07 -15.20 -1.73
CA PHE A 343 -5.77 -14.59 -1.92
C PHE A 343 -5.17 -14.92 -3.29
N LEU A 344 -5.12 -16.21 -3.63
CA LEU A 344 -4.55 -16.67 -4.89
C LEU A 344 -5.32 -16.14 -6.10
N PHE A 345 -6.66 -16.08 -6.01
CA PHE A 345 -7.51 -15.51 -7.05
C PHE A 345 -7.22 -14.01 -7.26
N MET A 346 -7.15 -13.24 -6.17
CA MET A 346 -6.83 -11.81 -6.23
C MET A 346 -5.42 -11.55 -6.80
N CYS A 347 -4.44 -12.32 -6.34
CA CYS A 347 -3.06 -12.24 -6.84
C CYS A 347 -2.99 -12.60 -8.33
N LEU A 348 -3.72 -13.63 -8.78
CA LEU A 348 -3.76 -14.01 -10.19
C LEU A 348 -4.30 -12.88 -11.07
N ILE A 349 -5.45 -12.30 -10.70
CA ILE A 349 -6.07 -11.21 -11.48
C ILE A 349 -5.15 -9.99 -11.51
N ARG A 350 -4.64 -9.56 -10.35
CA ARG A 350 -3.78 -8.37 -10.25
C ARG A 350 -2.46 -8.56 -10.99
N SER A 351 -1.78 -9.68 -10.80
CA SER A 351 -0.51 -9.96 -11.50
C SER A 351 -0.71 -10.04 -13.02
N THR A 352 -1.78 -10.70 -13.49
CA THR A 352 -2.09 -10.76 -14.92
C THR A 352 -2.37 -9.36 -15.49
N ALA A 353 -3.17 -8.54 -14.79
CA ALA A 353 -3.45 -7.17 -15.19
C ALA A 353 -2.17 -6.30 -15.22
N LEU A 354 -1.28 -6.45 -14.24
CA LEU A 354 0.01 -5.75 -14.18
C LEU A 354 0.94 -6.16 -15.32
N VAL A 355 1.08 -7.46 -15.59
CA VAL A 355 1.91 -7.96 -16.71
C VAL A 355 1.39 -7.41 -18.04
N LEU A 356 0.08 -7.46 -18.25
CA LEU A 356 -0.55 -6.91 -19.46
C LEU A 356 -0.40 -5.38 -19.58
N GLY A 357 -0.51 -4.66 -18.45
CA GLY A 357 -0.26 -3.22 -18.37
C GLY A 357 1.20 -2.88 -18.69
N PHE A 358 2.14 -3.65 -18.16
CA PHE A 358 3.57 -3.50 -18.42
C PHE A 358 3.92 -3.81 -19.88
N MET A 359 3.41 -4.90 -20.45
CA MET A 359 3.57 -5.22 -21.86
C MET A 359 3.06 -4.08 -22.76
N PHE A 360 1.90 -3.51 -22.41
CA PHE A 360 1.37 -2.34 -23.11
C PHE A 360 2.28 -1.12 -22.95
N PHE A 361 2.80 -0.86 -21.75
CA PHE A 361 3.75 0.22 -21.51
C PHE A 361 5.02 0.07 -22.38
N VAL A 362 5.59 -1.13 -22.47
CA VAL A 362 6.75 -1.42 -23.33
C VAL A 362 6.41 -1.21 -24.81
N TYR A 363 5.22 -1.65 -25.26
CA TYR A 363 4.76 -1.38 -26.62
C TYR A 363 4.68 0.12 -26.90
N MET A 364 4.19 0.89 -25.94
CA MET A 364 4.04 2.34 -26.02
C MET A 364 5.38 3.07 -26.06
N THR A 365 6.34 2.71 -25.19
CA THR A 365 7.68 3.33 -25.19
C THR A 365 8.42 3.07 -26.50
N ARG A 366 8.32 1.86 -27.07
CA ARG A 366 8.87 1.55 -28.40
C ARG A 366 8.27 2.44 -29.48
N GLY A 367 6.94 2.59 -29.47
CA GLY A 367 6.27 3.52 -30.38
C GLY A 367 6.78 4.95 -30.20
N PHE A 368 6.86 5.43 -28.96
CA PHE A 368 7.27 6.80 -28.65
C PHE A 368 8.70 7.08 -29.13
N LEU A 369 9.63 6.14 -28.89
CA LEU A 369 11.00 6.23 -29.39
C LEU A 369 11.05 6.27 -30.92
N GLU A 370 10.30 5.39 -31.60
CA GLU A 370 10.22 5.37 -33.07
C GLU A 370 9.70 6.71 -33.62
N TRP A 371 8.68 7.29 -33.00
CA TRP A 371 8.16 8.61 -33.37
C TRP A 371 9.17 9.73 -33.07
N LEU A 372 9.76 9.76 -31.87
CA LEU A 372 10.70 10.79 -31.45
C LEU A 372 11.96 10.81 -32.34
N PHE A 373 12.51 9.65 -32.68
CA PHE A 373 13.69 9.56 -33.54
C PHE A 373 13.39 9.87 -35.02
N ARG A 374 12.16 9.62 -35.49
CA ARG A 374 11.77 9.91 -36.88
C ARG A 374 11.30 11.35 -37.12
N HIS A 375 10.84 12.06 -36.08
CA HIS A 375 10.17 13.37 -36.25
C HIS A 375 10.68 14.50 -35.36
N SER A 376 11.60 14.27 -34.41
CA SER A 376 12.15 15.38 -33.60
C SER A 376 13.28 16.13 -34.32
N SER A 377 13.55 17.35 -33.85
CA SER A 377 14.72 18.16 -34.23
C SER A 377 16.07 17.48 -33.98
N LEU A 378 16.11 16.28 -33.37
CA LEU A 378 17.33 15.47 -33.25
C LEU A 378 17.80 14.88 -34.58
N GLN A 379 16.94 14.79 -35.60
CA GLN A 379 17.39 14.51 -36.98
C GLN A 379 18.34 15.60 -37.52
N ARG A 380 18.33 16.80 -36.92
CA ARG A 380 19.20 17.92 -37.30
C ARG A 380 20.64 17.72 -36.82
N VAL A 381 20.89 16.72 -35.97
CA VAL A 381 22.23 16.34 -35.49
C VAL A 381 22.70 15.12 -36.30
N ALA A 382 23.71 15.32 -37.15
CA ALA A 382 24.22 14.31 -38.10
C ALA A 382 24.57 12.94 -37.47
N PHE A 383 24.91 12.93 -36.18
CA PHE A 383 25.18 11.71 -35.41
C PHE A 383 23.98 10.77 -35.27
N PHE A 384 22.78 11.32 -35.04
CA PHE A 384 21.57 10.50 -34.90
C PHE A 384 21.11 9.99 -36.26
N GLN A 385 21.16 10.81 -37.31
CA GLN A 385 20.74 10.43 -38.67
C GLN A 385 21.44 9.16 -39.20
N LYS A 386 22.74 9.01 -38.93
CA LYS A 386 23.54 7.85 -39.36
C LYS A 386 23.35 6.59 -38.51
N ASN A 387 22.85 6.74 -37.28
CA ASN A 387 22.77 5.67 -36.28
C ASN A 387 21.35 5.38 -35.77
N THR A 388 20.30 6.07 -36.25
CA THR A 388 18.92 5.94 -35.78
C THR A 388 18.45 4.49 -35.76
N ASP A 389 18.63 3.76 -36.86
CA ASP A 389 18.21 2.36 -36.94
C ASP A 389 19.03 1.46 -36.02
N THR A 390 20.32 1.75 -35.86
CA THR A 390 21.22 1.03 -34.94
C THR A 390 20.87 1.27 -33.47
N ILE A 391 20.50 2.49 -33.10
CA ILE A 391 20.10 2.87 -31.75
C ILE A 391 18.72 2.28 -31.41
N ILE A 392 17.74 2.42 -32.31
CA ILE A 392 16.43 1.79 -32.15
C ILE A 392 16.59 0.26 -32.03
N ARG A 393 17.44 -0.36 -32.85
CA ARG A 393 17.73 -1.80 -32.77
C ARG A 393 18.40 -2.18 -31.44
N ARG A 394 19.38 -1.42 -30.94
CA ARG A 394 20.05 -1.70 -29.65
C ARG A 394 19.10 -1.52 -28.46
N VAL A 395 18.24 -0.50 -28.47
CA VAL A 395 17.22 -0.30 -27.43
C VAL A 395 16.17 -1.39 -27.49
N THR A 396 15.77 -1.82 -28.70
CA THR A 396 14.84 -2.94 -28.89
C THR A 396 15.45 -4.24 -28.36
N ILE A 397 16.72 -4.55 -28.68
CA ILE A 397 17.44 -5.71 -28.17
C ILE A 397 17.58 -5.63 -26.65
N PHE A 398 17.89 -4.46 -26.07
CA PHE A 398 18.00 -4.29 -24.62
C PHE A 398 16.65 -4.51 -23.90
N MET A 399 15.55 -4.04 -24.49
CA MET A 399 14.21 -4.30 -23.96
C MET A 399 13.80 -5.77 -24.14
N ASP A 400 14.17 -6.40 -25.25
CA ASP A 400 13.90 -7.82 -25.51
C ASP A 400 14.76 -8.73 -24.61
N THR A 401 16.02 -8.38 -24.31
CA THR A 401 16.87 -9.14 -23.37
C THR A 401 16.47 -8.92 -21.91
N ALA A 402 15.95 -7.73 -21.57
CA ALA A 402 15.37 -7.45 -20.26
C ALA A 402 14.02 -8.16 -20.03
N CYS A 403 13.21 -8.36 -21.08
CA CYS A 403 11.91 -9.08 -21.00
C CYS A 403 12.03 -10.58 -21.25
N CYS A 404 13.02 -11.04 -22.03
CA CYS A 404 13.23 -12.43 -22.41
C CYS A 404 14.69 -12.82 -22.15
N ARG A 405 15.05 -13.04 -20.90
CA ARG A 405 16.30 -13.74 -20.58
C ARG A 405 16.12 -15.25 -20.79
N SER A 406 16.09 -15.67 -22.06
CA SER A 406 16.37 -17.04 -22.50
C SER A 406 16.39 -17.08 -24.04
N HIS A 407 17.39 -16.45 -24.65
CA HIS A 407 17.80 -16.79 -26.00
C HIS A 407 19.19 -17.43 -25.89
N TYR A 408 19.26 -18.75 -25.92
CA TYR A 408 20.50 -19.42 -26.32
C TYR A 408 20.61 -19.30 -27.85
N PRO A 409 21.78 -18.93 -28.39
CA PRO A 409 22.08 -19.03 -29.81
C PRO A 409 22.71 -20.40 -30.12
N THR A 410 22.81 -20.71 -31.42
CA THR A 410 23.48 -21.85 -32.08
C THR A 410 22.59 -23.09 -32.23
N GLY A 411 22.45 -23.71 -33.41
CA GLY A 411 23.16 -23.52 -34.67
C GLY A 411 22.41 -24.14 -35.85
N TYR A 412 22.85 -23.70 -37.02
CA TYR A 412 22.64 -24.29 -38.33
C TYR A 412 22.68 -25.83 -38.32
N CYS A 413 21.80 -26.45 -39.10
CA CYS A 413 22.19 -27.50 -40.05
C CYS A 413 21.30 -27.41 -41.31
N PRO A 414 21.88 -27.37 -42.52
CA PRO A 414 21.15 -27.35 -43.78
C PRO A 414 20.78 -28.76 -44.27
N GLN A 415 19.73 -28.77 -45.10
CA GLN A 415 19.12 -29.87 -45.88
C GLN A 415 18.40 -30.96 -45.10
#